data_AF-A0AAV6U600-F1
#
_entry.id   AF-A0AAV6U600-F1
#
_cell.length_a   1.000
_cell.length_b   1.000
_cell.length_c   1.000
_cell.angle_alpha   90.00
_cell.angle_beta   90.00
_cell.angle_gamma   90.00
#
_symmetry.space_group_name_H-M   'P 1'
#
loop_
_entity.id
_entity.type
_entity.pdbx_description
1 polymer ?
#
loop_
_entity_poly.entity_id
_entity_poly.type
_entity_poly.pdbx_seq_one_letter_code
_entity_poly.pdbx_strand_id
1 'polypeptide(L)'
;MAPTKVSQSRRVMASFHSQLARHKHKSVYCCLCHAEVTVGCFVSHVQEKHGVSCATSCAFFYGQFRWQKGDVVRDLRVAHHRKRCLESFLKTHRQAPRQCFEEVSTALPEGGETPISSSPSESDAYEFCPICYEPHRNGPRMNGRTRNELWESYGFYDSLPEDDLFFRDCGPKHVRFSEESGLGLCAHNIFQCFRLDEYAFYHVMVRACMWQDFREQNWSEVHFLPYSTLCDGVHLDEGEETQRDEGHIHHRHLMIAVKRERVVSFKEKWRRLTRIKRETVDTGGPVRRQQDKLCVSVHTASHLMYALVYVSRPWATCDDPRAMTLARGGGRGKDETGSHYWIFRELSSCAHLALAALWEKGHETLVSKRHRDSNLANFYEHVERANQHWQVRLKHLAMKEKNCVLPLAREYEMSDTWAEDCPVVYVYGRAKYLKCVPELVKLEYDAWLRHQLRTGNHFWYGLRDEYYVLEHYQTRCMNMLQQVVKQVVDGVQNTFARKEILLQSVIGQLKNEMNQHVAEKEDILRVLSTTQGDLAESQKHNEAVVLERGTARKGEAKAQKRIEALVRKLGTTRKDVAKAQKRIRHLEAELKSVAEERLRQSEERLISEQ
;
A
#
# COMPACT_ATOMS: atom_id res chain seq x y z
N MET A 1 -0.57 -33.09 -52.38
CA MET A 1 -0.93 -31.73 -51.90
C MET A 1 -0.12 -31.41 -50.66
N ALA A 2 0.68 -30.34 -50.68
CA ALA A 2 1.45 -29.90 -49.51
C ALA A 2 0.50 -29.33 -48.42
N PRO A 3 0.67 -29.68 -47.14
CA PRO A 3 -0.19 -29.18 -46.08
C PRO A 3 -0.04 -27.66 -45.91
N THR A 4 -1.16 -26.95 -45.79
CA THR A 4 -1.19 -25.49 -45.57
C THR A 4 -0.53 -25.12 -44.24
N LYS A 5 0.10 -23.93 -44.14
CA LYS A 5 0.78 -23.44 -42.92
C LYS A 5 -0.08 -23.56 -41.64
N VAL A 6 -1.39 -23.37 -41.78
CA VAL A 6 -2.36 -23.50 -40.68
C VAL A 6 -2.51 -24.96 -40.20
N SER A 7 -2.50 -25.93 -41.10
CA SER A 7 -2.59 -27.36 -40.76
C SER A 7 -1.33 -27.89 -40.08
N GLN A 8 -0.15 -27.37 -40.45
CA GLN A 8 1.12 -27.69 -39.81
C GLN A 8 1.20 -27.11 -38.39
N SER A 9 0.76 -25.86 -38.19
CA SER A 9 0.79 -25.21 -36.87
C SER A 9 -0.08 -25.96 -35.85
N ARG A 10 -1.27 -26.42 -36.28
CA ARG A 10 -2.15 -27.25 -35.44
C ARG A 10 -1.49 -28.56 -35.02
N ARG A 11 -0.74 -29.23 -35.90
CA ARG A 11 -0.01 -30.47 -35.56
C ARG A 11 1.10 -30.21 -34.54
N VAL A 12 1.85 -29.12 -34.69
CA VAL A 12 2.93 -28.76 -33.75
C VAL A 12 2.37 -28.39 -32.37
N MET A 13 1.28 -27.62 -32.32
CA MET A 13 0.61 -27.31 -31.06
C MET A 13 -0.02 -28.53 -30.39
N ALA A 14 -0.60 -29.46 -31.16
CA ALA A 14 -1.08 -30.73 -30.62
C ALA A 14 0.06 -31.54 -29.99
N SER A 15 1.24 -31.56 -30.63
CA SER A 15 2.44 -32.17 -30.07
C SER A 15 2.94 -31.46 -28.81
N PHE A 16 2.94 -30.12 -28.77
CA PHE A 16 3.25 -29.34 -27.56
C PHE A 16 2.30 -29.67 -26.40
N HIS A 17 0.99 -29.64 -26.64
CA HIS A 17 0.00 -29.96 -25.61
C HIS A 17 0.09 -31.40 -25.14
N SER A 18 0.38 -32.35 -26.04
CA SER A 18 0.62 -33.75 -25.69
C SER A 18 1.83 -33.92 -24.78
N GLN A 19 2.95 -33.24 -25.08
CA GLN A 19 4.14 -33.25 -24.22
C GLN A 19 3.91 -32.58 -22.87
N LEU A 20 3.22 -31.45 -22.86
CA LEU A 20 2.85 -30.76 -21.63
C LEU A 20 1.94 -31.65 -20.77
N ALA A 21 0.93 -32.30 -21.37
CA ALA A 21 0.04 -33.22 -20.67
C ALA A 21 0.79 -34.44 -20.11
N ARG A 22 1.75 -34.99 -20.85
CA ARG A 22 2.59 -36.12 -20.42
C ARG A 22 3.52 -35.77 -19.26
N HIS A 23 3.92 -34.51 -19.14
CA HIS A 23 4.91 -34.07 -18.14
C HIS A 23 4.35 -33.13 -17.08
N LYS A 24 3.06 -32.81 -17.10
CA LYS A 24 2.43 -31.83 -16.20
C LYS A 24 2.63 -32.10 -14.71
N HIS A 25 2.77 -33.37 -14.32
CA HIS A 25 2.96 -33.79 -12.93
C HIS A 25 4.42 -33.80 -12.47
N LYS A 26 5.37 -33.61 -13.39
CA LYS A 26 6.79 -33.60 -13.02
C LYS A 26 7.09 -32.36 -12.19
N SER A 27 7.78 -32.57 -11.07
CA SER A 27 8.30 -31.49 -10.25
C SER A 27 9.52 -30.85 -10.91
N VAL A 28 9.54 -29.53 -10.96
CA VAL A 28 10.62 -28.69 -11.46
C VAL A 28 10.84 -27.53 -10.50
N TYR A 29 12.07 -27.08 -10.37
CA TYR A 29 12.38 -25.89 -9.59
C TYR A 29 12.31 -24.66 -10.49
N CYS A 30 11.64 -23.61 -10.01
CA CYS A 30 11.72 -22.31 -10.64
C CYS A 30 13.11 -21.70 -10.40
N CYS A 31 13.87 -21.35 -11.45
CA CYS A 31 15.21 -20.77 -11.28
C CYS A 31 15.21 -19.36 -10.67
N LEU A 32 14.05 -18.69 -10.62
CA LEU A 32 13.93 -17.32 -10.11
C LEU A 32 13.59 -17.26 -8.61
N CYS A 33 12.94 -18.27 -8.03
CA CYS A 33 12.62 -18.29 -6.59
C CYS A 33 12.81 -19.64 -5.91
N HIS A 34 13.30 -20.65 -6.63
CA HIS A 34 13.53 -22.00 -6.12
C HIS A 34 12.28 -22.70 -5.57
N ALA A 35 11.08 -22.17 -5.84
CA ALA A 35 9.85 -22.87 -5.53
C ALA A 35 9.76 -24.15 -6.35
N GLU A 36 9.53 -25.26 -5.65
CA GLU A 36 9.19 -26.52 -6.26
C GLU A 36 7.77 -26.39 -6.85
N VAL A 37 7.67 -26.52 -8.16
CA VAL A 37 6.40 -26.39 -8.89
C VAL A 37 6.28 -27.49 -9.91
N THR A 38 5.07 -27.90 -10.21
CA THR A 38 4.86 -28.87 -11.30
C THR A 38 5.00 -28.18 -12.65
N VAL A 39 5.45 -28.89 -13.68
CA VAL A 39 5.53 -28.36 -15.06
C VAL A 39 4.17 -27.80 -15.52
N GLY A 40 3.06 -28.44 -15.11
CA GLY A 40 1.72 -27.97 -15.41
C GLY A 40 1.37 -26.63 -14.76
N CYS A 41 1.89 -26.35 -13.57
CA CYS A 41 1.69 -25.10 -12.84
C CYS A 41 2.78 -24.05 -13.11
N PHE A 42 3.86 -24.43 -13.81
CA PHE A 42 5.04 -23.58 -14.00
C PHE A 42 4.73 -22.26 -14.70
N VAL A 43 3.89 -22.28 -15.75
CA VAL A 43 3.49 -21.08 -16.49
C VAL A 43 2.75 -20.10 -15.59
N SER A 44 1.75 -20.57 -14.83
CA SER A 44 1.01 -19.74 -13.88
C SER A 44 1.94 -19.21 -12.77
N HIS A 45 2.85 -20.06 -12.27
CA HIS A 45 3.84 -19.66 -11.29
C HIS A 45 4.73 -18.50 -11.79
N VAL A 46 5.28 -18.57 -13.01
CA VAL A 46 6.10 -17.46 -13.54
C VAL A 46 5.29 -16.21 -13.87
N GLN A 47 4.01 -16.34 -14.20
CA GLN A 47 3.12 -15.19 -14.36
C GLN A 47 2.86 -14.49 -13.03
N GLU A 48 2.50 -15.23 -11.99
CA GLU A 48 2.04 -14.69 -10.71
C GLU A 48 3.20 -14.25 -9.81
N LYS A 49 4.27 -15.05 -9.72
CA LYS A 49 5.39 -14.81 -8.79
C LYS A 49 6.49 -13.97 -9.41
N HIS A 50 6.72 -14.11 -10.71
CA HIS A 50 7.81 -13.44 -11.43
C HIS A 50 7.33 -12.38 -12.39
N GLY A 51 6.01 -12.26 -12.57
CA GLY A 51 5.47 -11.27 -13.45
C GLY A 51 5.98 -11.47 -14.87
N VAL A 52 5.99 -12.69 -15.40
CA VAL A 52 6.26 -12.93 -16.82
C VAL A 52 4.95 -12.87 -17.59
N SER A 53 4.82 -12.01 -18.60
CA SER A 53 3.59 -11.96 -19.41
C SER A 53 3.61 -13.05 -20.48
N CYS A 54 3.08 -14.24 -20.20
CA CYS A 54 3.10 -15.34 -21.19
C CYS A 54 2.21 -15.12 -22.42
N ALA A 55 1.39 -14.06 -22.41
CA ALA A 55 0.66 -13.59 -23.58
C ALA A 55 1.60 -12.95 -24.62
N THR A 56 2.70 -12.32 -24.17
CA THR A 56 3.65 -11.58 -25.01
C THR A 56 5.07 -12.16 -24.97
N SER A 57 5.31 -13.20 -24.18
CA SER A 57 6.63 -13.80 -24.00
C SER A 57 6.59 -15.30 -23.70
N CYS A 58 7.74 -15.97 -23.83
CA CYS A 58 7.86 -17.40 -23.55
C CYS A 58 8.06 -17.67 -22.05
N ALA A 59 7.15 -18.44 -21.45
CA ALA A 59 7.18 -18.82 -20.03
C ALA A 59 8.38 -19.71 -19.67
N PHE A 60 8.68 -20.69 -20.54
CA PHE A 60 9.76 -21.67 -20.33
C PHE A 60 11.16 -21.09 -20.56
N PHE A 61 11.23 -19.82 -20.97
CA PHE A 61 12.44 -19.02 -21.06
C PHE A 61 12.31 -17.73 -20.23
N TYR A 62 11.50 -17.78 -19.16
CA TYR A 62 11.36 -16.73 -18.15
C TYR A 62 11.10 -15.31 -18.71
N GLY A 63 10.44 -15.22 -19.86
CA GLY A 63 10.09 -13.95 -20.50
C GLY A 63 11.18 -13.30 -21.36
N GLN A 64 12.36 -13.92 -21.47
CA GLN A 64 13.49 -13.39 -22.25
C GLN A 64 13.21 -13.37 -23.77
N PHE A 65 12.36 -14.30 -24.26
CA PHE A 65 11.87 -14.29 -25.63
C PHE A 65 10.48 -13.65 -25.71
N ARG A 66 10.31 -12.62 -26.56
CA ARG A 66 9.04 -11.89 -26.77
C ARG A 66 8.44 -12.21 -28.14
N TRP A 67 7.12 -12.36 -28.21
CA TRP A 67 6.37 -12.55 -29.46
C TRP A 67 6.30 -11.21 -30.23
N GLN A 68 6.27 -11.25 -31.57
CA GLN A 68 6.12 -10.07 -32.42
C GLN A 68 4.65 -9.58 -32.45
N LYS A 69 4.44 -8.31 -32.79
CA LYS A 69 3.09 -7.72 -32.91
C LYS A 69 2.36 -8.40 -34.08
N GLY A 70 1.22 -9.03 -33.79
CA GLY A 70 0.44 -9.82 -34.77
C GLY A 70 0.69 -11.33 -34.71
N ASP A 71 1.63 -11.79 -33.89
CA ASP A 71 1.82 -13.21 -33.61
C ASP A 71 0.61 -13.77 -32.86
N VAL A 72 -0.31 -14.37 -33.61
CA VAL A 72 -1.41 -15.14 -33.02
C VAL A 72 -0.82 -16.43 -32.46
N VAL A 73 -1.33 -16.95 -31.34
CA VAL A 73 -0.96 -18.25 -30.73
C VAL A 73 -0.98 -19.43 -31.73
N ARG A 74 -1.58 -19.23 -32.91
CA ARG A 74 -1.69 -20.19 -34.02
C ARG A 74 -0.62 -20.01 -35.11
N ASP A 75 0.33 -19.08 -35.00
CA ASP A 75 1.47 -19.01 -35.91
C ASP A 75 2.38 -20.24 -35.71
N LEU A 76 2.77 -20.85 -36.83
CA LEU A 76 3.66 -22.01 -36.89
C LEU A 76 4.99 -21.72 -36.18
N ARG A 77 5.50 -20.48 -36.25
CA ARG A 77 6.75 -20.08 -35.57
C ARG A 77 6.62 -20.10 -34.04
N VAL A 78 5.54 -19.52 -33.51
CA VAL A 78 5.24 -19.53 -32.07
C VAL A 78 5.03 -20.96 -31.56
N ALA A 79 4.33 -21.78 -32.34
CA ALA A 79 4.09 -23.19 -32.02
C ALA A 79 5.39 -23.99 -31.93
N HIS A 80 6.30 -23.84 -32.91
CA HIS A 80 7.61 -24.48 -32.90
C HIS A 80 8.48 -24.01 -31.73
N HIS A 81 8.46 -22.71 -31.42
CA HIS A 81 9.21 -22.17 -30.29
C HIS A 81 8.71 -22.75 -28.96
N ARG A 82 7.40 -22.72 -28.69
CA ARG A 82 6.80 -23.30 -27.47
C ARG A 82 7.12 -24.79 -27.34
N LYS A 83 6.97 -25.51 -28.46
CA LYS A 83 7.65 -26.75 -28.82
C LYS A 83 8.97 -26.99 -28.09
N ARG A 84 9.96 -26.36 -28.68
CA ARG A 84 11.37 -26.59 -28.43
C ARG A 84 11.80 -26.09 -27.06
N CYS A 85 11.20 -24.99 -26.59
CA CYS A 85 11.47 -24.46 -25.26
C CYS A 85 10.94 -25.36 -24.16
N LEU A 86 9.77 -26.00 -24.34
CA LEU A 86 9.30 -27.01 -23.39
C LEU A 86 10.21 -28.25 -23.39
N GLU A 87 10.63 -28.73 -24.56
CA GLU A 87 11.54 -29.89 -24.67
C GLU A 87 12.90 -29.61 -24.02
N SER A 88 13.47 -28.43 -24.29
CA SER A 88 14.72 -27.97 -23.67
C SER A 88 14.54 -27.79 -22.16
N PHE A 89 13.48 -27.11 -21.73
CA PHE A 89 13.16 -26.93 -20.31
C PHE A 89 13.07 -28.26 -19.56
N LEU A 90 12.39 -29.26 -20.14
CA LEU A 90 12.28 -30.60 -19.59
C LEU A 90 13.58 -31.42 -19.63
N LYS A 91 14.53 -31.07 -20.51
CA LYS A 91 15.86 -31.69 -20.59
C LYS A 91 16.80 -31.09 -19.54
N THR A 92 16.77 -29.76 -19.38
CA THR A 92 17.63 -29.03 -18.44
C THR A 92 17.17 -29.13 -16.99
N HIS A 93 15.85 -29.21 -16.75
CA HIS A 93 15.28 -29.31 -15.40
C HIS A 93 14.95 -30.77 -15.03
N ARG A 94 15.58 -31.75 -15.69
CA ARG A 94 15.38 -33.18 -15.40
C ARG A 94 16.26 -33.60 -14.21
N GLN A 95 15.60 -33.70 -13.05
CA GLN A 95 16.00 -34.44 -11.85
C GLN A 95 17.44 -34.24 -11.34
N ALA A 96 17.61 -33.41 -10.31
CA ALA A 96 18.61 -33.70 -9.27
C ALA A 96 17.97 -34.66 -8.24
N PRO A 97 18.71 -35.67 -7.72
CA PRO A 97 18.17 -36.68 -6.81
C PRO A 97 17.79 -36.07 -5.46
N ARG A 98 16.85 -36.74 -4.79
CA ARG A 98 16.29 -36.45 -3.46
C ARG A 98 17.28 -36.48 -2.29
N GLN A 99 18.59 -36.41 -2.53
CA GLN A 99 19.64 -36.51 -1.50
C GLN A 99 20.45 -35.22 -1.43
N CYS A 100 20.01 -34.27 -0.58
CA CYS A 100 20.84 -33.20 0.00
C CYS A 100 20.04 -32.50 1.13
N PHE A 101 19.39 -33.30 1.97
CA PHE A 101 18.83 -32.86 3.25
C PHE A 101 18.95 -34.02 4.24
N GLU A 102 20.18 -34.47 4.47
CA GLU A 102 20.53 -35.15 5.71
C GLU A 102 21.82 -34.49 6.22
N GLU A 103 21.75 -34.09 7.48
CA GLU A 103 22.83 -33.52 8.26
C GLU A 103 24.06 -34.43 8.20
N VAL A 104 25.19 -33.93 7.71
CA VAL A 104 26.49 -34.58 7.94
C VAL A 104 27.40 -33.59 8.66
N SER A 105 27.28 -33.66 9.98
CA SER A 105 28.35 -33.42 10.94
C SER A 105 29.67 -34.06 10.50
N THR A 106 30.75 -33.31 10.70
CA THR A 106 32.11 -33.75 11.06
C THR A 106 32.51 -35.18 10.68
N ALA A 107 33.34 -35.32 9.64
CA ALA A 107 34.62 -36.03 9.66
C ALA A 107 35.23 -36.02 8.25
N LEU A 108 36.47 -35.54 8.14
CA LEU A 108 37.34 -35.85 7.02
C LEU A 108 37.67 -37.36 7.07
N PRO A 109 37.77 -38.04 5.92
CA PRO A 109 38.71 -39.12 5.77
C PRO A 109 39.76 -38.78 4.70
N GLU A 110 41.00 -38.95 5.12
CA GLU A 110 42.21 -39.05 4.31
C GLU A 110 42.15 -40.28 3.41
N GLY A 111 42.82 -40.21 2.25
CA GLY A 111 43.38 -41.36 1.54
C GLY A 111 42.41 -42.23 0.76
N GLY A 112 42.43 -42.11 -0.57
CA GLY A 112 41.78 -43.06 -1.48
C GLY A 112 42.06 -42.72 -2.93
N GLU A 113 43.10 -43.33 -3.49
CA GLU A 113 43.42 -43.26 -4.91
C GLU A 113 42.45 -44.09 -5.77
N THR A 114 42.32 -43.64 -7.03
CA THR A 114 41.81 -44.32 -8.25
C THR A 114 40.31 -44.22 -8.58
N PRO A 115 39.91 -44.28 -9.88
CA PRO A 115 40.69 -44.28 -11.12
C PRO A 115 40.34 -43.13 -12.10
N ILE A 116 41.34 -42.76 -12.89
CA ILE A 116 41.18 -42.00 -14.14
C ILE A 116 40.28 -42.81 -15.07
N SER A 117 39.02 -42.41 -15.21
CA SER A 117 38.10 -42.91 -16.22
C SER A 117 37.81 -41.78 -17.21
N SER A 118 38.54 -41.83 -18.33
CA SER A 118 38.24 -41.24 -19.64
C SER A 118 37.17 -40.14 -19.66
N SER A 119 37.65 -38.91 -19.83
CA SER A 119 36.92 -37.76 -20.37
C SER A 119 35.88 -38.17 -21.42
N PRO A 120 34.60 -37.81 -21.28
CA PRO A 120 33.71 -37.70 -22.42
C PRO A 120 34.25 -36.56 -23.28
N SER A 121 34.57 -36.90 -24.52
CA SER A 121 34.92 -35.98 -25.59
C SER A 121 33.92 -34.83 -25.69
N GLU A 122 34.43 -33.67 -26.09
CA GLU A 122 33.72 -32.47 -26.51
C GLU A 122 32.59 -32.77 -27.52
N SER A 123 31.41 -33.21 -27.08
CA SER A 123 30.21 -33.19 -27.93
C SER A 123 28.87 -33.40 -27.22
N ASP A 124 28.79 -33.45 -25.90
CA ASP A 124 27.50 -33.29 -25.22
C ASP A 124 27.20 -31.80 -25.00
N ALA A 125 27.25 -31.07 -26.12
CA ALA A 125 26.72 -29.73 -26.20
C ALA A 125 25.25 -29.78 -25.79
N TYR A 126 24.91 -29.04 -24.75
CA TYR A 126 23.52 -28.68 -24.47
C TYR A 126 22.91 -28.16 -25.79
N GLU A 127 22.02 -28.94 -26.40
CA GLU A 127 21.19 -28.48 -27.51
C GLU A 127 20.25 -27.39 -27.00
N PHE A 128 20.76 -26.16 -26.94
CA PHE A 128 19.94 -24.98 -26.79
C PHE A 128 19.05 -24.83 -28.03
N CYS A 129 17.83 -24.34 -27.83
CA CYS A 129 16.96 -23.93 -28.93
C CYS A 129 17.70 -22.87 -29.77
N PRO A 130 18.03 -23.11 -31.05
CA PRO A 130 18.79 -22.17 -31.89
C PRO A 130 18.16 -20.78 -31.97
N ILE A 131 16.82 -20.73 -31.94
CA ILE A 131 16.02 -19.50 -31.97
C ILE A 131 16.13 -18.70 -30.65
N CYS A 132 16.43 -19.37 -29.53
CA CYS A 132 16.66 -18.74 -28.22
C CYS A 132 18.14 -18.49 -27.93
N TYR A 133 19.04 -18.99 -28.78
CA TYR A 133 20.48 -18.77 -28.68
C TYR A 133 20.93 -17.56 -29.52
N GLU A 134 20.13 -17.15 -30.51
CA GLU A 134 20.31 -15.90 -31.28
C GLU A 134 19.97 -14.55 -30.58
N PRO A 135 19.25 -14.44 -29.45
CA PRO A 135 19.00 -13.14 -28.83
C PRO A 135 20.24 -12.55 -28.14
N HIS A 136 21.27 -13.34 -27.80
CA HIS A 136 22.32 -12.91 -26.87
C HIS A 136 23.68 -12.63 -27.51
N ARG A 137 23.79 -12.63 -28.85
CA ARG A 137 24.99 -12.13 -29.55
C ARG A 137 24.72 -10.78 -30.21
N ASN A 138 24.86 -9.72 -29.42
CA ASN A 138 25.29 -8.36 -29.84
C ASN A 138 24.87 -7.89 -31.24
N GLY A 139 23.56 -7.78 -31.50
CA GLY A 139 23.02 -7.14 -32.69
C GLY A 139 21.82 -6.25 -32.32
N PRO A 140 21.63 -5.09 -32.97
CA PRO A 140 20.50 -4.24 -32.63
C PRO A 140 19.17 -4.90 -33.01
N ARG A 141 18.10 -4.63 -32.24
CA ARG A 141 16.76 -5.21 -32.45
C ARG A 141 15.73 -4.15 -32.75
N MET A 142 14.87 -4.35 -33.76
CA MET A 142 13.85 -3.37 -34.23
C MET A 142 12.59 -3.26 -33.34
N ASN A 143 12.50 -4.04 -32.26
CA ASN A 143 11.37 -4.03 -31.32
C ASN A 143 9.97 -4.00 -31.99
N GLY A 144 9.81 -4.78 -33.06
CA GLY A 144 8.54 -4.91 -33.80
C GLY A 144 8.30 -3.88 -34.90
N ARG A 145 9.31 -3.08 -35.27
CA ARG A 145 9.24 -2.10 -36.37
C ARG A 145 9.95 -2.59 -37.64
N THR A 146 9.56 -2.05 -38.79
CA THR A 146 10.19 -2.30 -40.08
C THR A 146 11.18 -1.19 -40.40
N ARG A 147 12.30 -1.50 -41.06
CA ARG A 147 13.25 -0.49 -41.50
C ARG A 147 12.64 0.33 -42.63
N ASN A 148 12.88 1.63 -42.59
CA ASN A 148 12.59 2.53 -43.70
C ASN A 148 13.75 2.46 -44.70
N GLU A 149 13.47 2.09 -45.95
CA GLU A 149 14.46 1.89 -47.02
C GLU A 149 15.29 3.15 -47.31
N LEU A 150 14.65 4.33 -47.27
CA LEU A 150 15.32 5.61 -47.48
C LEU A 150 16.36 5.87 -46.38
N TRP A 151 16.00 5.66 -45.12
CA TRP A 151 16.94 5.88 -44.01
C TRP A 151 18.06 4.83 -43.97
N GLU A 152 17.76 3.61 -44.42
CA GLU A 152 18.77 2.57 -44.63
C GLU A 152 19.78 2.99 -45.70
N SER A 153 19.33 3.61 -46.79
CA SER A 153 20.24 4.12 -47.84
C SER A 153 21.21 5.21 -47.36
N TYR A 154 20.82 5.98 -46.32
CA TYR A 154 21.68 6.97 -45.66
C TYR A 154 22.46 6.41 -44.45
N GLY A 155 22.34 5.10 -44.18
CA GLY A 155 23.02 4.44 -43.08
C GLY A 155 22.50 4.84 -41.69
N PHE A 156 21.22 5.21 -41.54
CA PHE A 156 20.64 5.62 -40.24
C PHE A 156 20.64 4.49 -39.21
N TYR A 157 20.48 3.25 -39.69
CA TYR A 157 20.50 2.04 -38.88
C TYR A 157 21.92 1.51 -38.62
N ASP A 158 22.94 2.10 -39.24
CA ASP A 158 24.32 1.63 -39.16
C ASP A 158 24.91 1.89 -37.78
N SER A 159 25.76 0.97 -37.34
CA SER A 159 26.59 1.20 -36.17
C SER A 159 27.57 2.33 -36.46
N LEU A 160 27.77 3.23 -35.49
CA LEU A 160 28.83 4.24 -35.59
C LEU A 160 30.18 3.59 -35.24
N PRO A 161 31.30 4.12 -35.78
CA PRO A 161 32.62 3.66 -35.38
C PRO A 161 32.79 3.90 -33.87
N GLU A 162 32.94 2.82 -33.12
CA GLU A 162 33.22 2.88 -31.70
C GLU A 162 34.71 3.18 -31.50
N ASP A 163 35.04 4.07 -30.56
CA ASP A 163 36.43 4.45 -30.32
C ASP A 163 37.12 3.45 -29.38
N ASP A 164 38.26 2.90 -29.81
CA ASP A 164 39.10 1.97 -29.05
C ASP A 164 39.38 2.42 -27.61
N LEU A 165 39.41 3.73 -27.35
CA LEU A 165 39.64 4.29 -26.00
C LEU A 165 38.77 3.62 -24.93
N PHE A 166 37.51 3.30 -25.24
CA PHE A 166 36.59 2.70 -24.27
C PHE A 166 36.66 1.17 -24.23
N PHE A 167 37.27 0.52 -25.23
CA PHE A 167 37.30 -0.94 -25.36
C PHE A 167 38.67 -1.54 -25.06
N ARG A 168 39.71 -0.71 -24.93
CA ARG A 168 41.03 -1.16 -24.51
C ARG A 168 40.97 -1.81 -23.13
N ASP A 169 41.64 -2.97 -23.04
CA ASP A 169 41.88 -3.65 -21.78
C ASP A 169 42.98 -2.88 -21.03
N CYS A 170 42.60 -2.22 -19.94
CA CYS A 170 43.43 -1.21 -19.30
C CYS A 170 44.04 -1.74 -17.98
N GLY A 171 44.46 -3.00 -17.93
CA GLY A 171 45.22 -3.52 -16.78
C GLY A 171 44.36 -3.89 -15.55
N PRO A 172 45.00 -4.34 -14.46
CA PRO A 172 44.36 -5.15 -13.41
C PRO A 172 43.28 -4.44 -12.60
N LYS A 173 43.23 -3.10 -12.64
CA LYS A 173 42.29 -2.27 -11.85
C LYS A 173 40.90 -2.11 -12.51
N HIS A 174 40.62 -2.82 -13.60
CA HIS A 174 39.39 -2.67 -14.38
C HIS A 174 38.26 -3.56 -13.90
N VAL A 175 37.09 -2.95 -13.69
CA VAL A 175 35.85 -3.70 -13.44
C VAL A 175 35.35 -4.27 -14.77
N ARG A 176 35.39 -5.59 -14.90
CA ARG A 176 34.77 -6.33 -16.01
C ARG A 176 33.37 -6.78 -15.61
N PHE A 177 32.39 -6.38 -16.40
CA PHE A 177 31.02 -6.86 -16.29
C PHE A 177 30.80 -8.06 -17.22
N SER A 178 29.83 -8.91 -16.90
CA SER A 178 29.43 -10.02 -17.76
C SER A 178 28.99 -9.50 -19.13
N GLU A 179 29.23 -10.26 -20.19
CA GLU A 179 28.77 -9.90 -21.54
C GLU A 179 27.23 -9.73 -21.57
N GLU A 180 26.52 -10.60 -20.85
CA GLU A 180 25.05 -10.59 -20.71
C GLU A 180 24.49 -9.28 -20.14
N SER A 181 25.31 -8.50 -19.41
CA SER A 181 24.89 -7.22 -18.84
C SER A 181 24.74 -6.11 -19.88
N GLY A 182 25.42 -6.24 -21.03
CA GLY A 182 25.63 -5.17 -22.00
C GLY A 182 26.61 -4.08 -21.52
N LEU A 183 27.23 -4.21 -20.34
CA LEU A 183 28.14 -3.19 -19.79
C LEU A 183 29.60 -3.41 -20.22
N GLY A 184 30.11 -4.64 -20.14
CA GLY A 184 31.50 -4.99 -20.48
C GLY A 184 32.56 -4.06 -19.85
N LEU A 185 33.75 -3.98 -20.44
CA LEU A 185 34.82 -3.07 -20.00
C LEU A 185 34.50 -1.58 -20.21
N CYS A 186 33.71 -1.26 -21.25
CA CYS A 186 33.49 0.13 -21.64
C CYS A 186 32.77 0.95 -20.58
N ALA A 187 31.84 0.36 -19.82
CA ALA A 187 31.15 1.09 -18.75
C ALA A 187 32.11 1.62 -17.69
N HIS A 188 33.09 0.80 -17.27
CA HIS A 188 34.10 1.21 -16.32
C HIS A 188 34.99 2.33 -16.89
N ASN A 189 35.51 2.16 -18.10
CA ASN A 189 36.35 3.15 -18.78
C ASN A 189 35.63 4.48 -18.99
N ILE A 190 34.36 4.45 -19.39
CA ILE A 190 33.51 5.65 -19.55
C ILE A 190 33.42 6.42 -18.23
N PHE A 191 33.18 5.74 -17.10
CA PHE A 191 33.12 6.38 -15.78
C PHE A 191 34.48 6.88 -15.30
N GLN A 192 35.57 6.17 -15.61
CA GLN A 192 36.92 6.66 -15.32
C GLN A 192 37.25 7.93 -16.11
N CYS A 193 37.04 7.93 -17.43
CA CYS A 193 37.24 9.12 -18.27
C CYS A 193 36.34 10.29 -17.83
N PHE A 194 35.11 10.01 -17.38
CA PHE A 194 34.23 11.02 -16.80
C PHE A 194 34.80 11.62 -15.51
N ARG A 195 35.41 10.79 -14.65
CA ARG A 195 35.99 11.23 -13.36
C ARG A 195 37.32 11.98 -13.50
N LEU A 196 38.13 11.64 -14.50
CA LEU A 196 39.39 12.33 -14.80
C LEU A 196 39.17 13.74 -15.34
N ASP A 197 37.92 14.08 -15.68
CA ASP A 197 37.52 15.39 -16.18
C ASP A 197 38.18 15.81 -17.50
N GLU A 198 38.85 14.90 -18.21
CA GLU A 198 39.50 15.18 -19.50
C GLU A 198 38.49 15.36 -20.66
N TYR A 199 37.30 14.80 -20.48
CA TYR A 199 36.24 14.75 -21.48
C TYR A 199 34.95 15.37 -20.95
N ALA A 200 34.27 16.13 -21.81
CA ALA A 200 32.90 16.55 -21.62
C ALA A 200 31.96 15.55 -22.31
N PHE A 201 30.98 15.04 -21.57
CA PHE A 201 30.04 14.05 -22.06
C PHE A 201 28.71 14.70 -22.44
N TYR A 202 28.11 14.23 -23.53
CA TYR A 202 26.84 14.73 -24.03
C TYR A 202 25.91 13.57 -24.40
N HIS A 203 24.62 13.76 -24.10
CA HIS A 203 23.53 13.00 -24.70
C HIS A 203 23.01 13.81 -25.88
N VAL A 204 23.15 13.26 -27.08
CA VAL A 204 22.86 13.93 -28.34
C VAL A 204 21.70 13.24 -29.04
N MET A 205 20.83 14.05 -29.65
CA MET A 205 19.69 13.62 -30.44
C MET A 205 19.87 14.09 -31.89
N VAL A 206 19.99 13.15 -32.82
CA VAL A 206 20.10 13.44 -34.27
C VAL A 206 18.83 12.97 -34.96
N ARG A 207 18.03 13.88 -35.52
CA ARG A 207 16.82 13.51 -36.29
C ARG A 207 17.21 12.74 -37.54
N ALA A 208 16.36 11.81 -37.98
CA ALA A 208 16.56 11.03 -39.19
C ALA A 208 16.81 11.92 -40.40
N CYS A 209 16.06 13.02 -40.53
CA CYS A 209 16.25 13.98 -41.61
C CYS A 209 17.59 14.73 -41.57
N MET A 210 18.30 14.80 -40.44
CA MET A 210 19.62 15.43 -40.31
C MET A 210 20.76 14.42 -40.37
N TRP A 211 20.46 13.12 -40.53
CA TRP A 211 21.44 12.07 -40.37
C TRP A 211 22.53 12.08 -41.43
N GLN A 212 22.16 12.33 -42.68
CA GLN A 212 23.12 12.42 -43.78
C GLN A 212 24.11 13.56 -43.54
N ASP A 213 23.60 14.78 -43.30
CA ASP A 213 24.44 15.95 -42.98
C ASP A 213 25.33 15.70 -41.76
N PHE A 214 24.79 15.01 -40.73
CA PHE A 214 25.53 14.62 -39.54
C PHE A 214 26.69 13.68 -39.87
N ARG A 215 26.48 12.67 -40.71
CA ARG A 215 27.51 11.70 -41.13
C ARG A 215 28.61 12.35 -41.96
N GLU A 216 28.27 13.35 -42.76
CA GLU A 216 29.22 14.06 -43.63
C GLU A 216 30.10 15.06 -42.85
N GLN A 217 29.74 15.43 -41.61
CA GLN A 217 30.61 16.24 -40.76
C GLN A 217 31.84 15.45 -40.31
N ASN A 218 33.00 16.14 -40.29
CA ASN A 218 34.19 15.61 -39.64
C ASN A 218 34.07 15.71 -38.11
N TRP A 219 33.86 14.56 -37.46
CA TRP A 219 33.75 14.41 -36.00
C TRP A 219 35.01 13.88 -35.32
N SER A 220 36.20 14.16 -35.86
CA SER A 220 37.47 13.70 -35.26
C SER A 220 37.70 14.14 -33.81
N GLU A 221 37.03 15.19 -33.32
CA GLU A 221 37.05 15.59 -31.91
C GLU A 221 36.05 14.86 -30.99
N VAL A 222 35.19 14.00 -31.54
CA VAL A 222 34.10 13.32 -30.85
C VAL A 222 34.37 11.83 -30.77
N HIS A 223 34.29 11.29 -29.57
CA HIS A 223 34.33 9.87 -29.31
C HIS A 223 32.90 9.35 -29.12
N PHE A 224 32.44 8.47 -30.01
CA PHE A 224 31.14 7.84 -29.91
C PHE A 224 31.17 6.69 -28.90
N LEU A 225 30.26 6.73 -27.92
CA LEU A 225 30.11 5.64 -26.97
C LEU A 225 29.25 4.52 -27.60
N PRO A 226 29.41 3.27 -27.16
CA PRO A 226 28.66 2.13 -27.69
C PRO A 226 27.15 2.17 -27.40
N TYR A 227 26.70 3.12 -26.59
CA TYR A 227 25.31 3.21 -26.15
C TYR A 227 24.55 4.19 -27.05
N SER A 228 23.73 3.64 -27.93
CA SER A 228 22.82 4.41 -28.78
C SER A 228 21.53 3.66 -29.07
N THR A 229 20.51 4.42 -29.46
CA THR A 229 19.22 3.87 -29.90
C THR A 229 18.56 4.76 -30.94
N LEU A 230 17.72 4.17 -31.78
CA LEU A 230 16.71 4.91 -32.55
C LEU A 230 15.41 4.99 -31.74
N CYS A 231 14.71 6.08 -31.92
CA CYS A 231 13.52 6.46 -31.17
C CYS A 231 12.51 7.12 -32.10
N ASP A 232 11.22 6.82 -31.86
CA ASP A 232 10.09 7.40 -32.59
C ASP A 232 9.56 8.71 -31.96
N GLY A 233 10.15 9.25 -30.89
CA GLY A 233 9.50 10.32 -30.11
C GLY A 233 10.13 11.72 -30.19
N VAL A 234 9.53 12.65 -30.94
CA VAL A 234 9.60 14.11 -30.66
C VAL A 234 8.28 14.76 -31.06
N HIS A 235 7.39 15.07 -30.11
CA HIS A 235 6.29 16.01 -30.35
C HIS A 235 6.81 17.45 -30.44
N LEU A 236 6.70 18.06 -31.61
CA LEU A 236 6.74 19.51 -31.80
C LEU A 236 5.31 20.01 -31.67
N ASP A 237 5.07 20.89 -30.70
CA ASP A 237 3.82 21.60 -30.34
C ASP A 237 2.51 21.18 -31.06
N GLU A 238 1.53 20.76 -30.24
CA GLU A 238 0.15 20.46 -30.62
C GLU A 238 -0.45 21.61 -31.47
N GLY A 239 -0.58 21.39 -32.78
CA GLY A 239 -1.15 22.41 -33.68
C GLY A 239 -1.16 22.06 -35.17
N GLU A 240 -0.34 21.13 -35.63
CA GLU A 240 -0.33 20.73 -37.05
C GLU A 240 -0.41 19.21 -37.20
N GLU A 241 -1.62 18.66 -37.05
CA GLU A 241 -2.00 17.43 -37.74
C GLU A 241 -1.99 17.72 -39.25
N THR A 242 -0.81 17.65 -39.86
CA THR A 242 -0.69 17.45 -41.30
C THR A 242 0.20 16.24 -41.54
N GLN A 243 -0.13 15.45 -42.55
CA GLN A 243 0.61 14.28 -43.04
C GLN A 243 2.01 14.67 -43.57
N ARG A 244 2.88 15.30 -42.75
CA ARG A 244 4.21 15.76 -43.13
C ARG A 244 5.29 15.09 -42.28
N ASP A 245 6.09 14.31 -42.98
CA ASP A 245 7.44 13.84 -42.68
C ASP A 245 7.65 12.92 -41.46
N GLU A 246 7.54 11.61 -41.72
CA GLU A 246 8.12 10.54 -40.90
C GLU A 246 9.58 10.88 -40.47
N GLY A 247 10.35 11.60 -41.28
CA GLY A 247 11.74 11.97 -40.94
C GLY A 247 11.93 12.93 -39.76
N HIS A 248 10.89 13.64 -39.29
CA HIS A 248 10.98 14.60 -38.18
C HIS A 248 10.75 14.00 -36.80
N ILE A 249 9.99 12.90 -36.77
CA ILE A 249 9.59 12.19 -35.56
C ILE A 249 10.71 11.23 -35.12
N HIS A 250 11.30 10.54 -36.10
CA HIS A 250 12.36 9.57 -35.84
C HIS A 250 13.70 10.24 -35.61
N HIS A 251 14.43 9.78 -34.60
CA HIS A 251 15.72 10.32 -34.25
C HIS A 251 16.58 9.27 -33.56
N ARG A 252 17.88 9.51 -33.56
CA ARG A 252 18.89 8.68 -32.90
C ARG A 252 19.38 9.39 -31.66
N HIS A 253 19.33 8.68 -30.53
CA HIS A 253 20.06 9.07 -29.34
C HIS A 253 21.46 8.49 -29.35
N LEU A 254 22.43 9.36 -29.11
CA LEU A 254 23.85 9.05 -29.04
C LEU A 254 24.41 9.52 -27.71
N MET A 255 25.30 8.71 -27.15
CA MET A 255 26.18 9.15 -26.07
C MET A 255 27.54 9.46 -26.69
N ILE A 256 28.06 10.64 -26.41
CA ILE A 256 29.36 11.06 -26.93
C ILE A 256 30.24 11.65 -25.83
N ALA A 257 31.54 11.54 -26.02
CA ALA A 257 32.55 12.22 -25.22
C ALA A 257 33.40 13.11 -26.13
N VAL A 258 33.66 14.34 -25.68
CA VAL A 258 34.43 15.33 -26.43
C VAL A 258 35.56 15.79 -25.54
N LYS A 259 36.80 15.76 -26.04
CA LYS A 259 37.95 16.30 -25.28
C LYS A 259 37.66 17.73 -24.86
N ARG A 260 37.91 18.09 -23.60
CA ARG A 260 37.53 19.41 -23.07
C ARG A 260 38.04 20.58 -23.91
N GLU A 261 39.30 20.50 -24.36
CA GLU A 261 39.92 21.50 -25.24
C GLU A 261 39.19 21.70 -26.58
N ARG A 262 38.43 20.70 -27.05
CA ARG A 262 37.69 20.73 -28.33
C ARG A 262 36.20 21.05 -28.19
N VAL A 263 35.70 21.22 -26.96
CA VAL A 263 34.26 21.47 -26.70
C VAL A 263 33.74 22.69 -27.45
N VAL A 264 34.52 23.77 -27.54
CA VAL A 264 34.12 24.99 -28.25
C VAL A 264 33.89 24.70 -29.74
N SER A 265 34.84 24.00 -30.37
CA SER A 265 34.77 23.63 -31.79
C SER A 265 33.59 22.67 -32.05
N PHE A 266 33.44 21.63 -31.23
CA PHE A 266 32.31 20.71 -31.29
C PHE A 266 30.96 21.45 -31.22
N LYS A 267 30.79 22.32 -30.20
CA LYS A 267 29.54 23.08 -30.03
C LYS A 267 29.26 24.01 -31.20
N GLU A 268 30.28 24.52 -31.88
CA GLU A 268 30.11 25.34 -33.07
C GLU A 268 29.62 24.51 -34.26
N LYS A 269 30.26 23.37 -34.55
CA LYS A 269 29.81 22.43 -35.59
C LYS A 269 28.38 21.94 -35.33
N TRP A 270 28.10 21.55 -34.08
CA TRP A 270 26.77 21.12 -33.67
C TRP A 270 25.70 22.20 -33.88
N ARG A 271 26.00 23.45 -33.53
CA ARG A 271 25.09 24.59 -33.76
C ARG A 271 24.87 24.86 -35.24
N ARG A 272 25.89 24.71 -36.10
CA ARG A 272 25.73 24.87 -37.56
C ARG A 272 24.80 23.79 -38.11
N LEU A 273 25.07 22.52 -37.79
CA LEU A 273 24.25 21.38 -38.23
C LEU A 273 22.77 21.54 -37.84
N THR A 274 22.51 21.94 -36.61
CA THR A 274 21.14 22.11 -36.09
C THR A 274 20.47 23.43 -36.49
N ARG A 275 21.20 24.37 -37.11
CA ARG A 275 20.66 25.65 -37.63
C ARG A 275 20.19 25.53 -39.08
N ILE A 276 20.81 24.67 -39.88
CA ILE A 276 20.64 24.56 -41.35
C ILE A 276 19.21 24.14 -41.78
N LYS A 277 18.34 23.63 -40.88
CA LYS A 277 16.94 23.27 -41.21
C LYS A 277 15.86 24.19 -40.62
N ARG A 278 16.21 25.41 -40.19
CA ARG A 278 15.24 26.42 -39.72
C ARG A 278 14.87 27.51 -40.74
N GLU A 279 15.62 27.63 -41.84
CA GLU A 279 15.34 28.67 -42.85
C GLU A 279 14.08 28.40 -43.70
N THR A 280 13.40 27.27 -43.49
CA THR A 280 12.14 26.93 -44.16
C THR A 280 10.88 27.06 -43.29
N VAL A 281 10.96 27.51 -42.03
CA VAL A 281 9.76 27.68 -41.19
C VAL A 281 9.80 29.01 -40.42
N ASP A 282 9.08 29.99 -40.98
CA ASP A 282 8.82 31.34 -40.46
C ASP A 282 7.96 31.30 -39.17
N THR A 283 8.55 30.88 -38.04
CA THR A 283 7.88 30.95 -36.73
C THR A 283 8.71 31.77 -35.75
N GLY A 284 8.28 33.00 -35.52
CA GLY A 284 8.90 34.03 -34.68
C GLY A 284 8.91 33.75 -33.18
N GLY A 285 9.39 32.58 -32.74
CA GLY A 285 9.61 32.22 -31.33
C GLY A 285 11.09 32.25 -30.91
N PRO A 286 11.42 32.40 -29.62
CA PRO A 286 12.80 32.52 -29.14
C PRO A 286 13.62 31.22 -29.35
N VAL A 287 14.39 31.27 -30.43
CA VAL A 287 15.31 30.29 -31.07
C VAL A 287 16.19 29.46 -30.12
N ARG A 288 16.55 29.97 -28.93
CA ARG A 288 17.53 29.34 -28.02
C ARG A 288 17.04 28.07 -27.30
N ARG A 289 15.75 27.97 -26.94
CA ARG A 289 15.26 26.89 -26.03
C ARG A 289 15.14 25.49 -26.66
N GLN A 290 15.18 25.37 -27.98
CA GLN A 290 15.01 24.07 -28.68
C GLN A 290 16.35 23.41 -29.09
N GLN A 291 17.43 24.18 -29.31
CA GLN A 291 18.75 23.62 -29.66
C GLN A 291 19.41 22.90 -28.47
N ASP A 292 19.19 23.41 -27.26
CA ASP A 292 19.70 22.83 -26.02
C ASP A 292 19.06 21.46 -25.70
N LYS A 293 17.89 21.15 -26.28
CA LYS A 293 17.23 19.83 -26.12
C LYS A 293 17.88 18.72 -26.95
N LEU A 294 18.56 19.08 -28.04
CA LEU A 294 19.18 18.09 -28.95
C LEU A 294 20.61 17.71 -28.55
N CYS A 295 21.23 18.46 -27.64
CA CYS A 295 22.56 18.16 -27.11
C CYS A 295 22.62 18.57 -25.64
N VAL A 296 22.41 17.60 -24.76
CA VAL A 296 22.34 17.79 -23.31
C VAL A 296 23.68 17.43 -22.70
N SER A 297 24.27 18.37 -21.97
CA SER A 297 25.52 18.13 -21.25
C SER A 297 25.29 17.22 -20.05
N VAL A 298 26.18 16.25 -19.86
CA VAL A 298 26.17 15.33 -18.73
C VAL A 298 27.09 15.89 -17.64
N HIS A 299 26.51 16.24 -16.50
CA HIS A 299 27.21 17.00 -15.45
C HIS A 299 27.61 16.16 -14.23
N THR A 300 26.97 15.02 -14.00
CA THR A 300 27.24 14.17 -12.84
C THR A 300 27.28 12.70 -13.24
N ALA A 301 27.99 11.87 -12.45
CA ALA A 301 28.03 10.43 -12.64
C ALA A 301 26.62 9.79 -12.63
N SER A 302 25.72 10.32 -11.80
CA SER A 302 24.31 9.91 -11.81
C SER A 302 23.62 10.25 -13.12
N HIS A 303 23.87 11.45 -13.67
CA HIS A 303 23.30 11.88 -14.95
C HIS A 303 23.82 11.00 -16.10
N LEU A 304 25.12 10.66 -16.08
CA LEU A 304 25.74 9.72 -17.01
C LEU A 304 25.08 8.34 -16.94
N MET A 305 24.97 7.76 -15.75
CA MET A 305 24.29 6.48 -15.53
C MET A 305 22.88 6.50 -16.13
N TYR A 306 22.06 7.50 -15.80
CA TYR A 306 20.69 7.58 -16.30
C TYR A 306 20.63 7.77 -17.81
N ALA A 307 21.53 8.56 -18.40
CA ALA A 307 21.60 8.74 -19.84
C ALA A 307 21.97 7.42 -20.55
N LEU A 308 22.98 6.69 -20.06
CA LEU A 308 23.33 5.36 -20.57
C LEU A 308 22.16 4.38 -20.49
N VAL A 309 21.49 4.33 -19.33
CA VAL A 309 20.32 3.47 -19.09
C VAL A 309 19.16 3.86 -20.01
N TYR A 310 18.94 5.16 -20.23
CA TYR A 310 17.90 5.69 -21.09
C TYR A 310 18.11 5.26 -22.54
N VAL A 311 19.28 5.51 -23.12
CA VAL A 311 19.56 5.19 -24.54
C VAL A 311 19.72 3.69 -24.81
N SER A 312 19.69 2.85 -23.77
CA SER A 312 19.95 1.41 -23.87
C SER A 312 18.75 0.55 -23.47
N ARG A 313 17.56 1.16 -23.33
CA ARG A 313 16.34 0.46 -22.90
C ARG A 313 15.15 0.74 -23.81
N PRO A 314 14.35 -0.28 -24.14
CA PRO A 314 13.26 -0.13 -25.10
C PRO A 314 12.08 0.67 -24.55
N TRP A 315 11.84 0.63 -23.24
CA TRP A 315 10.74 1.34 -22.58
C TRP A 315 11.07 2.79 -22.20
N ALA A 316 12.23 3.32 -22.61
CA ALA A 316 12.51 4.73 -22.45
C ALA A 316 11.77 5.54 -23.54
N THR A 317 11.37 6.76 -23.16
CA THR A 317 10.58 7.64 -24.00
C THR A 317 11.05 9.08 -23.95
N CYS A 318 11.08 9.71 -25.12
CA CYS A 318 11.21 11.15 -25.27
C CYS A 318 9.92 11.89 -24.90
N ASP A 319 8.79 11.21 -25.05
CA ASP A 319 7.47 11.75 -24.77
C ASP A 319 7.14 11.57 -23.29
N ASP A 320 6.99 12.69 -22.60
CA ASP A 320 6.65 12.87 -21.19
C ASP A 320 7.61 12.24 -20.14
N PRO A 321 8.37 13.06 -19.38
CA PRO A 321 9.09 12.60 -18.19
C PRO A 321 8.23 11.84 -17.17
N ARG A 322 6.90 12.03 -17.15
CA ARG A 322 5.95 11.33 -16.26
C ARG A 322 5.57 9.94 -16.76
N ALA A 323 5.74 9.61 -18.03
CA ALA A 323 5.53 8.25 -18.54
C ALA A 323 6.53 7.25 -17.92
N MET A 324 7.75 7.72 -17.57
CA MET A 324 8.69 6.92 -16.76
C MET A 324 8.19 6.62 -15.34
N THR A 325 7.31 7.46 -14.79
CA THR A 325 6.72 7.29 -13.45
C THR A 325 5.55 6.30 -13.50
N LEU A 326 4.76 6.31 -14.58
CA LEU A 326 3.65 5.38 -14.79
C LEU A 326 4.12 3.97 -15.18
N ALA A 327 5.18 3.83 -15.99
CA ALA A 327 5.83 2.53 -16.25
C ALA A 327 6.43 1.89 -14.98
N ARG A 328 6.63 2.67 -13.90
CA ARG A 328 7.08 2.20 -12.59
C ARG A 328 5.93 1.75 -11.68
N GLY A 329 4.69 2.14 -11.95
CA GLY A 329 3.50 1.82 -11.14
C GLY A 329 2.60 0.76 -11.77
N GLY A 330 2.88 -0.53 -11.51
CA GLY A 330 1.86 -1.58 -11.34
C GLY A 330 0.80 -1.86 -12.42
N GLY A 331 0.79 -1.22 -13.59
CA GLY A 331 -0.18 -1.46 -14.65
C GLY A 331 0.47 -2.08 -15.88
N ARG A 332 0.36 -3.40 -16.05
CA ARG A 332 0.57 -4.02 -17.36
C ARG A 332 -0.64 -3.75 -18.23
N GLY A 333 -0.72 -2.54 -18.78
CA GLY A 333 -1.50 -2.30 -19.98
C GLY A 333 -0.91 -3.13 -21.12
N LYS A 334 -1.76 -3.81 -21.88
CA LYS A 334 -1.38 -4.70 -22.98
C LYS A 334 -0.85 -3.96 -24.23
N ASP A 335 -0.68 -2.63 -24.18
CA ASP A 335 -0.57 -1.79 -25.38
C ASP A 335 0.67 -0.88 -25.45
N GLU A 336 1.61 -0.89 -24.50
CA GLU A 336 2.71 0.09 -24.48
C GLU A 336 3.98 -0.42 -25.18
N THR A 337 4.06 -0.20 -26.50
CA THR A 337 5.32 -0.27 -27.25
C THR A 337 6.20 0.93 -26.89
N GLY A 338 7.37 0.69 -26.30
CA GLY A 338 8.30 1.78 -26.00
C GLY A 338 8.79 2.51 -27.26
N SER A 339 9.11 3.79 -27.10
CA SER A 339 9.54 4.66 -28.21
C SER A 339 10.92 4.28 -28.75
N HIS A 340 11.81 3.75 -27.89
CA HIS A 340 13.12 3.27 -28.25
C HIS A 340 13.02 1.90 -28.92
N TYR A 341 13.45 1.84 -30.17
CA TYR A 341 13.07 0.74 -31.03
C TYR A 341 14.19 0.03 -31.73
N TRP A 342 15.37 0.64 -31.83
CA TRP A 342 16.55 0.03 -32.40
C TRP A 342 17.72 0.34 -31.49
N ILE A 343 17.99 -0.57 -30.56
CA ILE A 343 18.99 -0.36 -29.51
C ILE A 343 20.28 -1.05 -29.93
N PHE A 344 21.36 -0.29 -30.09
CA PHE A 344 22.65 -0.81 -30.52
C PHE A 344 23.32 -1.65 -29.43
N ARG A 345 23.15 -1.23 -28.17
CA ARG A 345 23.67 -1.95 -27.01
C ARG A 345 22.66 -1.97 -25.88
N GLU A 346 21.91 -3.05 -25.80
CA GLU A 346 20.86 -3.21 -24.78
C GLU A 346 21.48 -3.50 -23.41
N LEU A 347 21.00 -2.78 -22.39
CA LEU A 347 21.43 -3.00 -21.01
C LEU A 347 20.43 -3.84 -20.24
N SER A 348 20.92 -4.75 -19.41
CA SER A 348 20.07 -5.56 -18.52
C SER A 348 19.22 -4.69 -17.58
N SER A 349 18.14 -5.29 -17.06
CA SER A 349 17.24 -4.62 -16.10
C SER A 349 17.95 -4.19 -14.81
N CYS A 350 18.95 -4.94 -14.34
CA CYS A 350 19.76 -4.59 -13.16
C CYS A 350 21.01 -3.73 -13.48
N ALA A 351 21.29 -3.39 -14.75
CA ALA A 351 22.53 -2.68 -15.14
C ALA A 351 22.75 -1.33 -14.43
N HIS A 352 21.67 -0.62 -14.10
CA HIS A 352 21.72 0.63 -13.33
C HIS A 352 22.31 0.45 -11.92
N LEU A 353 22.18 -0.75 -11.31
CA LEU A 353 22.85 -1.06 -10.04
C LEU A 353 24.35 -1.24 -10.25
N ALA A 354 24.76 -2.00 -11.27
CA ALA A 354 26.18 -2.15 -11.60
C ALA A 354 26.85 -0.82 -11.91
N LEU A 355 26.20 0.04 -12.70
CA LEU A 355 26.70 1.39 -12.97
C LEU A 355 26.80 2.22 -11.69
N ALA A 356 25.77 2.18 -10.83
CA ALA A 356 25.77 2.86 -9.54
C ALA A 356 26.87 2.39 -8.58
N ALA A 357 27.44 1.20 -8.79
CA ALA A 357 28.57 0.71 -8.02
C ALA A 357 29.92 1.26 -8.50
N LEU A 358 29.98 2.03 -9.60
CA LEU A 358 31.24 2.57 -10.13
C LEU A 358 31.73 3.84 -9.40
N TRP A 359 30.96 4.37 -8.45
CA TRP A 359 31.37 5.51 -7.62
C TRP A 359 30.78 5.46 -6.21
N GLU A 360 31.48 6.06 -5.25
CA GLU A 360 31.27 5.93 -3.80
C GLU A 360 29.81 6.07 -3.34
N LYS A 361 29.10 7.10 -3.82
CA LYS A 361 27.72 7.41 -3.41
C LYS A 361 26.65 7.01 -4.43
N GLY A 362 26.95 6.09 -5.34
CA GLY A 362 26.05 5.84 -6.46
C GLY A 362 24.77 5.13 -6.09
N HIS A 363 24.85 4.09 -5.27
CA HIS A 363 23.66 3.42 -4.75
C HIS A 363 22.81 4.33 -3.87
N GLU A 364 23.42 5.16 -3.02
CA GLU A 364 22.71 6.16 -2.22
C GLU A 364 21.94 7.13 -3.12
N THR A 365 22.61 7.69 -4.13
CA THR A 365 22.00 8.61 -5.10
C THR A 365 20.84 7.96 -5.86
N LEU A 366 21.00 6.69 -6.23
CA LEU A 366 19.96 5.91 -6.90
C LEU A 366 18.74 5.69 -5.99
N VAL A 367 18.95 5.32 -4.73
CA VAL A 367 17.88 5.15 -3.74
C VAL A 367 17.16 6.48 -3.51
N SER A 368 17.89 7.57 -3.26
CA SER A 368 17.31 8.90 -3.04
C SER A 368 16.47 9.34 -4.23
N LYS A 369 16.99 9.23 -5.46
CA LYS A 369 16.22 9.63 -6.65
C LYS A 369 14.98 8.75 -6.88
N ARG A 370 15.01 7.48 -6.48
CA ARG A 370 13.84 6.58 -6.56
C ARG A 370 12.77 6.95 -5.53
N HIS A 371 13.20 7.41 -4.36
CA HIS A 371 12.31 7.63 -3.22
C HIS A 371 11.99 9.10 -2.95
N ARG A 372 12.59 10.06 -3.67
CA ARG A 372 12.37 11.50 -3.52
C ARG A 372 10.90 11.89 -3.39
N ASP A 373 10.06 11.39 -4.30
CA ASP A 373 8.63 11.73 -4.38
C ASP A 373 7.73 10.61 -3.81
N SER A 374 8.30 9.65 -3.06
CA SER A 374 7.51 8.57 -2.47
C SER A 374 6.54 9.10 -1.43
N ASN A 375 5.34 8.51 -1.38
CA ASN A 375 4.37 8.77 -0.33
C ASN A 375 4.92 8.29 1.02
N LEU A 376 5.21 9.25 1.91
CA LEU A 376 5.82 8.99 3.22
C LEU A 376 4.88 8.29 4.21
N ALA A 377 3.56 8.33 3.97
CA ALA A 377 2.59 7.63 4.81
C ALA A 377 2.90 6.12 4.87
N ASN A 378 3.34 5.54 3.76
CA ASN A 378 3.69 4.10 3.67
C ASN A 378 4.93 3.74 4.49
N PHE A 379 5.74 4.71 4.90
CA PHE A 379 6.97 4.50 5.68
C PHE A 379 6.81 4.98 7.12
N TYR A 380 5.66 5.55 7.49
CA TYR A 380 5.48 6.26 8.76
C TYR A 380 5.79 5.40 9.98
N GLU A 381 5.43 4.11 9.95
CA GLU A 381 5.69 3.16 11.03
C GLU A 381 7.16 2.66 11.08
N HIS A 382 7.95 2.93 10.05
CA HIS A 382 9.31 2.42 9.88
C HIS A 382 10.37 3.52 9.90
N VAL A 383 9.96 4.79 9.98
CA VAL A 383 10.88 5.91 10.11
C VAL A 383 11.36 6.06 11.55
N GLU A 384 12.66 6.19 11.69
CA GLU A 384 13.37 6.46 12.92
C GLU A 384 13.94 7.88 12.85
N ARG A 385 14.10 8.56 13.99
CA ARG A 385 14.72 9.88 14.05
C ARG A 385 16.15 9.74 14.60
N ALA A 386 17.14 10.15 13.81
CA ALA A 386 18.55 10.16 14.21
C ALA A 386 19.20 11.48 13.81
N ASN A 387 19.95 12.12 14.73
CA ASN A 387 20.73 13.34 14.48
C ASN A 387 19.99 14.39 13.63
N GLN A 388 18.78 14.76 14.06
CA GLN A 388 17.87 15.72 13.40
C GLN A 388 17.24 15.30 12.07
N HIS A 389 17.63 14.16 11.52
CA HIS A 389 17.07 13.64 10.28
C HIS A 389 16.13 12.45 10.54
N TRP A 390 15.11 12.35 9.69
CA TRP A 390 14.32 11.13 9.61
C TRP A 390 15.06 10.14 8.71
N GLN A 391 15.06 8.87 9.09
CA GLN A 391 15.68 7.81 8.31
C GLN A 391 14.80 6.57 8.34
N VAL A 392 14.87 5.76 7.30
CA VAL A 392 14.15 4.48 7.21
C VAL A 392 15.11 3.41 6.72
N ARG A 393 15.10 2.24 7.35
CA ARG A 393 15.96 1.15 6.89
C ARG A 393 15.55 0.73 5.48
N LEU A 394 16.53 0.50 4.61
CA LEU A 394 16.27 0.17 3.21
C LEU A 394 15.38 -1.07 3.06
N LYS A 395 15.44 -2.04 3.99
CA LYS A 395 14.56 -3.22 3.96
C LYS A 395 13.06 -2.90 3.89
N HIS A 396 12.64 -1.78 4.48
CA HIS A 396 11.26 -1.32 4.49
C HIS A 396 10.87 -0.55 3.22
N LEU A 397 11.83 -0.22 2.37
CA LEU A 397 11.56 0.39 1.08
C LEU A 397 11.09 -0.67 0.06
N ALA A 398 10.14 -0.27 -0.79
CA ALA A 398 9.63 -1.07 -1.89
C ALA A 398 10.61 -1.09 -3.09
N MET A 399 11.81 -1.61 -2.87
CA MET A 399 12.78 -1.87 -3.95
C MET A 399 12.37 -3.11 -4.75
N LYS A 400 12.49 -3.05 -6.09
CA LYS A 400 12.13 -4.17 -6.98
C LYS A 400 13.30 -5.12 -7.21
N GLU A 401 14.51 -4.64 -6.96
CA GLU A 401 15.77 -5.28 -7.33
C GLU A 401 16.44 -5.96 -6.12
N LYS A 402 15.63 -6.42 -5.16
CA LYS A 402 16.09 -7.01 -3.88
C LYS A 402 16.95 -8.27 -4.05
N ASN A 403 16.94 -8.92 -5.22
CA ASN A 403 17.75 -10.13 -5.45
C ASN A 403 18.69 -9.98 -6.66
N CYS A 404 18.96 -8.74 -7.13
CA CYS A 404 19.92 -8.55 -8.22
C CYS A 404 21.35 -8.75 -7.72
N VAL A 405 22.06 -9.70 -8.35
CA VAL A 405 23.52 -9.85 -8.30
C VAL A 405 24.15 -8.78 -9.20
N LEU A 406 25.29 -8.19 -8.80
CA LEU A 406 26.00 -7.31 -9.74
C LEU A 406 26.53 -8.18 -10.88
N PRO A 407 26.23 -7.88 -12.14
CA PRO A 407 26.59 -8.71 -13.28
C PRO A 407 28.07 -8.54 -13.64
N LEU A 408 28.95 -8.93 -12.72
CA LEU A 408 30.40 -8.97 -12.89
C LEU A 408 30.81 -10.15 -13.78
N ALA A 409 32.00 -10.10 -14.36
CA ALA A 409 32.59 -11.25 -15.03
C ALA A 409 32.72 -12.43 -14.06
N ARG A 410 32.60 -13.67 -14.57
CA ARG A 410 32.37 -14.85 -13.72
C ARG A 410 33.55 -15.18 -12.80
N GLU A 411 34.75 -14.77 -13.19
CA GLU A 411 35.97 -14.89 -12.42
C GLU A 411 36.02 -13.97 -11.18
N TYR A 412 35.11 -13.00 -11.03
CA TYR A 412 35.17 -12.09 -9.89
C TYR A 412 34.47 -12.62 -8.64
N GLU A 413 35.13 -12.43 -7.51
CA GLU A 413 34.62 -12.61 -6.16
C GLU A 413 34.73 -11.31 -5.38
N MET A 414 33.71 -10.96 -4.59
CA MET A 414 33.75 -9.78 -3.72
C MET A 414 34.56 -10.05 -2.46
N SER A 415 35.41 -9.10 -2.09
CA SER A 415 36.23 -9.13 -0.88
C SER A 415 36.14 -7.81 -0.12
N ASP A 416 36.09 -7.89 1.21
CA ASP A 416 36.28 -6.74 2.12
C ASP A 416 37.77 -6.45 2.38
N THR A 417 38.65 -7.39 2.04
CA THR A 417 40.09 -7.24 2.26
C THR A 417 40.72 -6.59 1.04
N TRP A 418 41.41 -5.48 1.26
CA TRP A 418 42.22 -4.82 0.24
C TRP A 418 43.34 -5.76 -0.21
N ALA A 419 43.51 -5.85 -1.52
CA ALA A 419 44.71 -6.38 -2.14
C ALA A 419 45.19 -5.35 -3.16
N GLU A 420 46.51 -5.16 -3.21
CA GLU A 420 47.15 -4.28 -4.17
C GLU A 420 46.73 -4.71 -5.59
N ASP A 421 46.34 -3.74 -6.44
CA ASP A 421 45.87 -3.91 -7.82
C ASP A 421 44.48 -4.52 -8.08
N CYS A 422 43.65 -4.79 -7.06
CA CYS A 422 42.26 -5.20 -7.29
C CYS A 422 41.35 -4.04 -7.76
N PRO A 423 40.44 -4.28 -8.74
CA PRO A 423 39.36 -3.34 -9.05
C PRO A 423 38.47 -3.08 -7.84
N VAL A 424 37.89 -1.88 -7.77
CA VAL A 424 37.01 -1.46 -6.67
C VAL A 424 35.63 -1.15 -7.21
N VAL A 425 34.61 -1.67 -6.51
CA VAL A 425 33.21 -1.25 -6.67
C VAL A 425 32.70 -0.73 -5.32
N TYR A 426 31.68 0.13 -5.37
CA TYR A 426 31.11 0.75 -4.18
C TYR A 426 29.69 0.23 -3.97
N VAL A 427 29.52 -0.56 -2.92
CA VAL A 427 28.20 -1.04 -2.50
C VAL A 427 27.75 -0.17 -1.34
N TYR A 428 27.00 0.89 -1.66
CA TYR A 428 26.40 1.82 -0.69
C TYR A 428 27.41 2.52 0.21
N GLY A 429 28.30 3.31 -0.41
CA GLY A 429 29.37 4.00 0.29
C GLY A 429 30.55 3.09 0.67
N ARG A 430 30.37 1.77 0.71
CA ARG A 430 31.42 0.82 1.10
C ARG A 430 32.19 0.33 -0.12
N ALA A 431 33.51 0.54 -0.12
CA ALA A 431 34.40 -0.05 -1.11
C ALA A 431 34.43 -1.58 -0.93
N LYS A 432 34.30 -2.29 -2.05
CA LYS A 432 34.47 -3.74 -2.17
C LYS A 432 35.52 -4.00 -3.23
N TYR A 433 36.47 -4.87 -2.91
CA TYR A 433 37.54 -5.27 -3.81
C TYR A 433 37.10 -6.48 -4.61
N LEU A 434 37.41 -6.49 -5.90
CA LEU A 434 37.14 -7.61 -6.78
C LEU A 434 38.37 -8.50 -6.88
N LYS A 435 38.32 -9.68 -6.27
CA LYS A 435 39.34 -10.71 -6.39
C LYS A 435 39.08 -11.54 -7.65
N CYS A 436 40.11 -11.76 -8.47
CA CYS A 436 40.02 -12.67 -9.61
C CYS A 436 40.28 -14.11 -9.14
N VAL A 437 39.30 -14.98 -9.34
CA VAL A 437 39.32 -16.41 -9.00
C VAL A 437 38.90 -17.19 -10.25
N PRO A 438 39.86 -17.58 -11.12
CA PRO A 438 39.58 -18.24 -12.40
C PRO A 438 38.76 -19.52 -12.29
N GLU A 439 38.82 -20.22 -11.16
CA GLU A 439 38.08 -21.44 -10.88
C GLU A 439 36.56 -21.20 -10.91
N LEU A 440 36.09 -19.99 -10.60
CA LEU A 440 34.68 -19.64 -10.64
C LEU A 440 34.09 -19.70 -12.05
N VAL A 441 34.92 -19.52 -13.09
CA VAL A 441 34.50 -19.63 -14.50
C VAL A 441 34.08 -21.06 -14.84
N LYS A 442 34.67 -22.06 -14.15
CA LYS A 442 34.39 -23.49 -14.36
C LYS A 442 33.08 -23.95 -13.71
N LEU A 443 32.46 -23.11 -12.89
CA LEU A 443 31.19 -23.43 -12.24
C LEU A 443 30.04 -23.31 -13.24
N GLU A 444 29.12 -24.28 -13.19
CA GLU A 444 27.79 -24.15 -13.78
C GLU A 444 27.09 -22.87 -13.28
N TYR A 445 26.29 -22.22 -14.13
CA TYR A 445 25.73 -20.90 -13.84
C TYR A 445 24.97 -20.86 -12.49
N ASP A 446 24.19 -21.88 -12.18
CA ASP A 446 23.44 -21.97 -10.92
C ASP A 446 24.35 -22.16 -9.69
N ALA A 447 25.49 -22.85 -9.87
CA ALA A 447 26.50 -23.00 -8.82
C ALA A 447 27.28 -21.69 -8.62
N TRP A 448 27.64 -21.02 -9.71
CA TRP A 448 28.25 -19.70 -9.70
C TRP A 448 27.34 -18.67 -9.03
N LEU A 449 26.06 -18.62 -9.41
CA LEU A 449 25.09 -17.68 -8.84
C LEU A 449 24.92 -17.90 -7.33
N ARG A 450 24.81 -19.16 -6.88
CA ARG A 450 24.78 -19.50 -5.44
C ARG A 450 26.07 -19.11 -4.73
N HIS A 451 27.22 -19.25 -5.37
CA HIS A 451 28.49 -18.76 -4.83
C HIS A 451 28.45 -17.23 -4.65
N GLN A 452 28.07 -16.48 -5.69
CA GLN A 452 27.97 -15.01 -5.65
C GLN A 452 27.01 -14.50 -4.57
N LEU A 453 25.86 -15.17 -4.38
CA LEU A 453 24.93 -14.83 -3.30
C LEU A 453 25.55 -15.07 -1.91
N ARG A 454 26.31 -16.14 -1.73
CA ARG A 454 26.99 -16.44 -0.45
C ARG A 454 28.14 -15.48 -0.15
N THR A 455 28.90 -15.06 -1.16
CA THR A 455 30.04 -14.13 -1.01
C THR A 455 29.60 -12.66 -0.95
N GLY A 456 28.29 -12.40 -0.95
CA GLY A 456 27.75 -11.05 -0.77
C GLY A 456 27.73 -10.21 -2.05
N ASN A 457 27.97 -10.80 -3.23
CA ASN A 457 27.75 -10.16 -4.52
C ASN A 457 26.25 -10.11 -4.87
N HIS A 458 25.46 -9.50 -4.00
CA HIS A 458 24.11 -9.11 -4.34
C HIS A 458 23.71 -7.84 -3.63
N PHE A 459 23.05 -6.97 -4.39
CA PHE A 459 22.78 -5.60 -4.02
C PHE A 459 22.10 -5.48 -2.64
N TRP A 460 21.15 -6.36 -2.34
CA TRP A 460 20.27 -6.18 -1.17
C TRP A 460 20.84 -6.65 0.17
N TYR A 461 21.69 -7.67 0.22
CA TYR A 461 22.15 -8.20 1.51
C TYR A 461 23.10 -7.25 2.21
N GLY A 462 23.97 -6.59 1.45
CA GLY A 462 24.79 -5.50 1.97
C GLY A 462 23.99 -4.25 2.36
N LEU A 463 22.74 -4.13 1.90
CA LEU A 463 21.91 -2.94 2.05
C LEU A 463 20.77 -3.05 3.05
N ARG A 464 20.32 -4.25 3.39
CA ARG A 464 19.06 -4.45 4.12
C ARG A 464 19.01 -3.69 5.46
N ASP A 465 20.17 -3.56 6.11
CA ASP A 465 20.33 -2.92 7.41
C ASP A 465 20.83 -1.48 7.32
N GLU A 466 21.08 -0.99 6.10
CA GLU A 466 21.44 0.40 5.83
C GLU A 466 20.23 1.33 5.88
N TYR A 467 20.49 2.63 5.98
CA TYR A 467 19.48 3.66 6.20
C TYR A 467 19.37 4.65 5.05
N TYR A 468 18.16 4.78 4.50
CA TYR A 468 17.80 5.93 3.68
C TYR A 468 17.46 7.13 4.56
N VAL A 469 18.29 8.18 4.49
CA VAL A 469 18.03 9.46 5.14
C VAL A 469 17.05 10.26 4.28
N LEU A 470 15.93 10.67 4.86
CA LEU A 470 14.89 11.43 4.17
C LEU A 470 15.42 12.80 3.73
N GLU A 471 15.19 13.15 2.47
CA GLU A 471 15.58 14.45 1.92
C GLU A 471 14.87 15.60 2.67
N HIS A 472 15.37 16.84 2.55
CA HIS A 472 14.86 18.00 3.28
C HIS A 472 13.33 18.18 3.16
N TYR A 473 12.79 18.06 1.95
CA TYR A 473 11.34 18.13 1.71
C TYR A 473 10.59 17.04 2.47
N GLN A 474 11.10 15.80 2.44
CA GLN A 474 10.47 14.67 3.11
C GLN A 474 10.54 14.80 4.63
N THR A 475 11.68 15.26 5.15
CA THR A 475 11.84 15.58 6.57
C THR A 475 10.83 16.63 7.03
N ARG A 476 10.57 17.67 6.22
CA ARG A 476 9.55 18.67 6.50
C ARG A 476 8.14 18.06 6.54
N CYS A 477 7.80 17.23 5.55
CA CYS A 477 6.51 16.53 5.51
C CYS A 477 6.32 15.59 6.71
N MET A 478 7.35 14.85 7.12
CA MET A 478 7.31 14.00 8.32
C MET A 478 7.08 14.79 9.60
N ASN A 479 7.76 15.93 9.76
CA ASN A 479 7.55 16.81 10.91
C ASN A 479 6.10 17.35 10.95
N MET A 480 5.53 17.73 9.79
CA MET A 480 4.12 18.14 9.71
C MET A 480 3.17 17.01 10.06
N LEU A 481 3.41 15.80 9.53
CA LEU A 481 2.60 14.61 9.85
C LEU A 481 2.61 14.33 11.36
N GLN A 482 3.76 14.39 12.02
CA GLN A 482 3.82 14.21 13.48
C GLN A 482 3.06 15.29 14.25
N GLN A 483 3.11 16.56 13.81
CA GLN A 483 2.34 17.63 14.44
C GLN A 483 0.84 17.41 14.32
N VAL A 484 0.36 17.01 13.13
CA VAL A 484 -1.06 16.70 12.89
C VAL A 484 -1.50 15.51 13.74
N VAL A 485 -0.72 14.42 13.75
CA VAL A 485 -1.03 13.25 14.59
C VAL A 485 -1.12 13.64 16.06
N LYS A 486 -0.18 14.44 16.57
CA LYS A 486 -0.22 14.94 17.95
C LYS A 486 -1.47 15.78 18.23
N GLN A 487 -1.81 16.73 17.36
CA GLN A 487 -3.02 17.56 17.52
C GLN A 487 -4.30 16.73 17.55
N VAL A 488 -4.39 15.70 16.70
CA VAL A 488 -5.54 14.79 16.68
C VAL A 488 -5.61 13.98 17.97
N VAL A 489 -4.49 13.41 18.44
CA VAL A 489 -4.42 12.66 19.70
C VAL A 489 -4.82 13.55 20.88
N ASP A 490 -4.22 14.74 21.00
CA ASP A 490 -4.53 15.71 22.06
C ASP A 490 -6.01 16.13 22.01
N GLY A 491 -6.55 16.37 20.80
CA GLY A 491 -7.96 16.73 20.60
C GLY A 491 -8.93 15.62 21.01
N VAL A 492 -8.61 14.37 20.69
CA VAL A 492 -9.39 13.20 21.09
C VAL A 492 -9.34 13.02 22.62
N GLN A 493 -8.15 13.10 23.23
CA GLN A 493 -7.99 13.00 24.68
C GLN A 493 -8.76 14.10 25.43
N ASN A 494 -8.69 15.34 24.96
CA ASN A 494 -9.46 16.45 25.51
C ASN A 494 -10.98 16.23 25.40
N THR A 495 -11.43 15.65 24.28
CA THR A 495 -12.85 15.34 24.07
C THR A 495 -13.33 14.26 25.04
N PHE A 496 -12.51 13.21 25.26
CA PHE A 496 -12.80 12.19 26.26
C PHE A 496 -12.86 12.77 27.67
N ALA A 497 -11.88 13.58 28.08
CA ALA A 497 -11.85 14.21 29.39
C ALA A 497 -13.08 15.12 29.65
N ARG A 498 -13.51 15.90 28.65
CA ARG A 498 -14.72 16.73 28.75
C ARG A 498 -15.98 15.89 28.91
N LYS A 499 -16.11 14.80 28.16
CA LYS A 499 -17.26 13.88 28.28
C LYS A 499 -17.29 13.21 29.65
N GLU A 500 -16.13 12.85 30.19
CA GLU A 500 -16.02 12.26 31.52
C GLU A 500 -16.50 13.22 32.61
N ILE A 501 -16.05 14.48 32.59
CA ILE A 501 -16.52 15.52 33.53
C ILE A 501 -18.03 15.72 33.42
N LEU A 502 -18.57 15.77 32.20
CA LEU A 502 -20.00 15.96 31.97
C LEU A 502 -20.82 14.77 32.52
N LEU A 503 -20.36 13.54 32.29
CA LEU A 503 -20.97 12.34 32.85
C LEU A 503 -20.93 12.33 34.38
N GLN A 504 -19.80 12.71 34.98
CA GLN A 504 -19.69 12.83 36.44
C GLN A 504 -20.67 13.86 37.01
N SER A 505 -20.85 15.00 36.32
CA SER A 505 -21.84 16.02 36.71
C SER A 505 -23.27 15.49 36.63
N VAL A 506 -23.64 14.81 35.53
CA VAL A 506 -24.98 14.23 35.35
C VAL A 506 -25.25 13.14 36.40
N ILE A 507 -24.26 12.28 36.67
CA ILE A 507 -24.38 11.28 37.75
C ILE A 507 -24.58 11.96 39.10
N GLY A 508 -23.88 13.08 39.36
CA GLY A 508 -24.06 13.87 40.58
C GLY A 508 -25.48 14.44 40.71
N GLN A 509 -26.03 15.01 39.63
CA GLN A 509 -27.40 15.52 39.59
C GLN A 509 -28.43 14.41 39.83
N LEU A 510 -28.31 13.29 39.12
CA LEU A 510 -29.21 12.15 39.28
C LEU A 510 -29.16 11.56 40.70
N LYS A 511 -27.99 11.53 41.34
CA LYS A 511 -27.87 11.11 42.74
C LYS A 511 -28.60 12.07 43.68
N ASN A 512 -28.51 13.38 43.45
CA ASN A 512 -29.20 14.38 44.26
C ASN A 512 -30.73 14.27 44.07
N GLU A 513 -31.21 14.15 42.84
CA GLU A 513 -32.64 13.92 42.54
C GLU A 513 -33.16 12.64 43.19
N MET A 514 -32.41 11.54 43.07
CA MET A 514 -32.75 10.28 43.73
C MET A 514 -32.84 10.44 45.25
N ASN A 515 -31.87 11.13 45.88
CA ASN A 515 -31.90 11.38 47.32
C ASN A 515 -33.11 12.24 47.74
N GLN A 516 -33.46 13.25 46.93
CA GLN A 516 -34.64 14.08 47.15
C GLN A 516 -35.92 13.25 47.07
N HIS A 517 -36.07 12.41 46.04
CA HIS A 517 -37.22 11.51 45.93
C HIS A 517 -37.30 10.47 47.04
N VAL A 518 -36.16 9.99 47.54
CA VAL A 518 -36.12 9.11 48.72
C VAL A 518 -36.60 9.85 49.96
N ALA A 519 -36.15 11.09 50.19
CA ALA A 519 -36.60 11.91 51.31
C ALA A 519 -38.10 12.25 51.22
N GLU A 520 -38.58 12.63 50.04
CA GLU A 520 -40.01 12.87 49.77
C GLU A 520 -40.84 11.60 50.04
N LYS A 521 -40.36 10.44 49.60
CA LYS A 521 -41.01 9.15 49.88
C LYS A 521 -41.07 8.85 51.38
N GLU A 522 -39.97 9.07 52.12
CA GLU A 522 -39.95 8.87 53.56
C GLU A 522 -40.90 9.81 54.30
N ASP A 523 -41.00 11.07 53.86
CA ASP A 523 -41.93 12.04 54.43
C ASP A 523 -43.40 11.66 54.14
N ILE A 524 -43.71 11.25 52.90
CA ILE A 524 -45.03 10.71 52.55
C ILE A 524 -45.37 9.49 53.40
N LEU A 525 -44.43 8.55 53.59
CA LEU A 525 -44.65 7.37 54.43
C LEU A 525 -44.91 7.76 55.90
N ARG A 526 -44.21 8.78 56.41
CA ARG A 526 -44.42 9.31 57.75
C ARG A 526 -45.81 9.92 57.90
N VAL A 527 -46.22 10.77 56.94
CA VAL A 527 -47.55 11.38 56.89
C VAL A 527 -48.64 10.32 56.81
N LEU A 528 -48.46 9.30 55.96
CA LEU A 528 -49.39 8.17 55.84
C LEU A 528 -49.52 7.40 57.16
N SER A 529 -48.41 7.16 57.86
CA SER A 529 -48.44 6.51 59.17
C SER A 529 -49.20 7.34 60.22
N THR A 530 -49.00 8.66 60.25
CA THR A 530 -49.75 9.54 61.17
C THR A 530 -51.23 9.59 60.80
N THR A 531 -51.58 9.72 59.51
CA THR A 531 -53.00 9.72 59.10
C THR A 531 -53.69 8.38 59.35
N GLN A 532 -52.98 7.26 59.22
CA GLN A 532 -53.51 5.96 59.64
C GLN A 532 -53.77 5.91 61.15
N GLY A 533 -52.88 6.50 61.96
CA GLY A 533 -53.08 6.68 63.41
C GLY A 533 -54.32 7.51 63.72
N ASP A 534 -54.43 8.70 63.12
CA ASP A 534 -55.57 9.62 63.29
C ASP A 534 -56.88 8.98 62.84
N LEU A 535 -56.86 8.22 61.73
CA LEU A 535 -58.03 7.49 61.24
C LEU A 535 -58.46 6.40 62.23
N ALA A 536 -57.50 5.64 62.80
CA ALA A 536 -57.80 4.62 63.79
C ALA A 536 -58.36 5.22 65.10
N GLU A 537 -57.86 6.39 65.52
CA GLU A 537 -58.37 7.11 66.68
C GLU A 537 -59.78 7.68 66.43
N SER A 538 -60.01 8.27 65.25
CA SER A 538 -61.33 8.74 64.82
C SER A 538 -62.34 7.60 64.69
N GLN A 539 -61.91 6.43 64.21
CA GLN A 539 -62.73 5.21 64.19
C GLN A 539 -63.13 4.77 65.60
N LYS A 540 -62.17 4.69 66.54
CA LYS A 540 -62.47 4.40 67.96
C LYS A 540 -63.43 5.41 68.58
N HIS A 541 -63.23 6.70 68.29
CA HIS A 541 -64.11 7.76 68.78
C HIS A 541 -65.54 7.60 68.22
N ASN A 542 -65.67 7.35 66.91
CA ASN A 542 -66.97 7.10 66.29
C ASN A 542 -67.67 5.87 66.87
N GLU A 543 -66.95 4.76 67.10
CA GLU A 543 -67.50 3.58 67.77
C GLU A 543 -68.00 3.89 69.19
N ALA A 544 -67.26 4.68 69.96
CA ALA A 544 -67.67 5.13 71.29
C ALA A 544 -68.93 6.02 71.25
N VAL A 545 -68.99 6.97 70.33
CA VAL A 545 -70.15 7.87 70.15
C VAL A 545 -71.41 7.09 69.73
N VAL A 546 -71.27 6.06 68.87
CA VAL A 546 -72.37 5.18 68.48
C VAL A 546 -72.90 4.41 69.71
N LEU A 547 -71.99 3.92 70.57
CA LEU A 547 -72.35 3.23 71.81
C LEU A 547 -73.12 4.16 72.77
N GLU A 548 -72.61 5.38 73.00
CA GLU A 548 -73.25 6.39 73.85
C GLU A 548 -74.64 6.77 73.33
N ARG A 549 -74.81 7.03 72.03
CA ARG A 549 -76.14 7.29 71.43
C ARG A 549 -77.11 6.14 71.64
N GLY A 550 -76.63 4.89 71.59
CA GLY A 550 -77.42 3.71 71.91
C GLY A 550 -77.91 3.69 73.36
N THR A 551 -77.08 4.11 74.32
CA THR A 551 -77.45 4.19 75.73
C THR A 551 -78.42 5.36 76.03
N ALA A 552 -78.22 6.52 75.40
CA ALA A 552 -79.08 7.68 75.55
C ALA A 552 -80.53 7.39 75.10
N ARG A 553 -80.71 6.73 73.95
CA ARG A 553 -82.03 6.30 73.45
C ARG A 553 -82.75 5.35 74.41
N LYS A 554 -82.02 4.46 75.10
CA LYS A 554 -82.60 3.58 76.14
C LYS A 554 -83.04 4.38 77.38
N GLY A 555 -82.28 5.41 77.76
CA GLY A 555 -82.64 6.32 78.84
C GLY A 555 -83.92 7.12 78.55
N GLU A 556 -84.03 7.65 77.34
CA GLU A 556 -85.17 8.44 76.86
C GLU A 556 -86.46 7.61 76.84
N ALA A 557 -86.41 6.37 76.31
CA ALA A 557 -87.54 5.45 76.33
C ALA A 557 -88.03 5.11 77.75
N LYS A 558 -87.11 5.04 78.73
CA LYS A 558 -87.43 4.78 80.14
C LYS A 558 -88.07 6.00 80.81
N ALA A 559 -87.62 7.20 80.48
CA ALA A 559 -88.21 8.45 80.97
C ALA A 559 -89.64 8.63 80.44
N GLN A 560 -89.87 8.35 79.15
CA GLN A 560 -91.18 8.47 78.52
C GLN A 560 -92.23 7.55 79.18
N LYS A 561 -91.89 6.29 79.43
CA LYS A 561 -92.77 5.35 80.17
C LYS A 561 -93.13 5.85 81.57
N ARG A 562 -92.21 6.56 82.24
CA ARG A 562 -92.42 7.09 83.59
C ARG A 562 -93.36 8.31 83.58
N ILE A 563 -93.27 9.15 82.55
CA ILE A 563 -94.19 10.27 82.33
C ILE A 563 -95.62 9.76 82.07
N GLU A 564 -95.79 8.75 81.21
CA GLU A 564 -97.10 8.14 80.94
C GLU A 564 -97.76 7.54 82.19
N ALA A 565 -96.96 6.96 83.09
CA ALA A 565 -97.45 6.44 84.37
C ALA A 565 -97.94 7.55 85.31
N LEU A 566 -97.22 8.68 85.36
CA LEU A 566 -97.61 9.84 86.18
C LEU A 566 -98.89 10.50 85.66
N VAL A 567 -99.04 10.65 84.34
CA VAL A 567 -100.25 11.20 83.73
C VAL A 567 -101.49 10.36 84.08
N ARG A 568 -101.38 9.03 84.05
CA ARG A 568 -102.47 8.13 84.48
C ARG A 568 -102.85 8.32 85.94
N LYS A 569 -101.86 8.44 86.84
CA LYS A 569 -102.07 8.68 88.28
C LYS A 569 -102.73 10.03 88.57
N LEU A 570 -102.41 11.05 87.78
CA LEU A 570 -103.03 12.38 87.88
C LEU A 570 -104.51 12.32 87.47
N GLY A 571 -104.84 11.53 86.45
CA GLY A 571 -106.21 11.28 86.01
C GLY A 571 -107.09 10.59 87.07
N THR A 572 -106.55 9.63 87.82
CA THR A 572 -107.29 8.95 88.90
C THR A 572 -107.54 9.90 90.08
N THR A 573 -106.52 10.64 90.49
CA THR A 573 -106.59 11.59 91.61
C THR A 573 -107.63 12.69 91.35
N ARG A 574 -107.76 13.15 90.10
CA ARG A 574 -108.76 14.16 89.72
C ARG A 574 -110.20 13.66 89.86
N LYS A 575 -110.45 12.36 89.64
CA LYS A 575 -111.76 11.73 89.86
C LYS A 575 -112.10 11.63 91.36
N ASP A 576 -111.13 11.33 92.20
CA ASP A 576 -111.32 11.23 93.65
C ASP A 576 -111.63 12.59 94.29
N VAL A 577 -110.97 13.66 93.84
CA VAL A 577 -111.26 15.05 94.27
C VAL A 577 -112.70 15.45 93.90
N ALA A 578 -113.15 15.14 92.68
CA ALA A 578 -114.53 15.43 92.27
C ALA A 578 -115.58 14.70 93.13
N LYS A 579 -115.27 13.46 93.55
CA LYS A 579 -116.14 12.66 94.44
C LYS A 579 -116.19 13.25 95.86
N ALA A 580 -115.06 13.71 96.38
CA ALA A 580 -114.98 14.37 97.69
C ALA A 580 -115.75 15.70 97.71
N GLN A 581 -115.62 16.53 96.68
CA GLN A 581 -116.33 17.80 96.57
C GLN A 581 -117.86 17.63 96.54
N LYS A 582 -118.37 16.57 95.89
CA LYS A 582 -119.81 16.28 95.88
C LYS A 582 -120.34 15.90 97.27
N ARG A 583 -119.51 15.24 98.08
CA ARG A 583 -119.84 14.81 99.45
C ARG A 583 -119.83 15.98 100.43
N ILE A 584 -118.91 16.93 100.27
CA ILE A 584 -118.85 18.17 101.06
C ILE A 584 -120.13 19.00 100.87
N ARG A 585 -120.57 19.21 99.62
CA ARG A 585 -121.81 19.99 99.35
C ARG A 585 -123.07 19.36 99.97
N HIS A 586 -123.11 18.04 100.11
CA HIS A 586 -124.22 17.35 100.74
C HIS A 586 -124.23 17.60 102.26
N LEU A 587 -123.06 17.52 102.90
CA LEU A 587 -122.89 17.77 104.34
C LEU A 587 -123.16 19.25 104.70
N GLU A 588 -122.79 20.20 103.84
CA GLU A 588 -123.09 21.64 104.03
C GLU A 588 -124.60 21.93 104.02
N ALA A 589 -125.37 21.19 103.21
CA ALA A 589 -126.84 21.33 103.16
C ALA A 589 -127.51 20.77 104.43
N GLU A 590 -127.01 19.66 104.97
CA GLU A 590 -127.51 19.09 106.23
C GLU A 590 -127.21 20.02 107.42
N LEU A 591 -126.01 20.62 107.46
CA LEU A 591 -125.62 21.54 108.55
C LEU A 591 -126.52 22.78 108.62
N LYS A 592 -126.96 23.28 107.46
CA LYS A 592 -127.83 24.47 107.37
C LYS A 592 -129.24 24.20 107.91
N SER A 593 -129.80 23.03 107.61
CA SER A 593 -131.09 22.60 108.15
C SER A 593 -131.08 22.46 109.68
N VAL A 594 -129.97 21.95 110.26
CA VAL A 594 -129.82 21.81 111.72
C VAL A 594 -129.66 23.16 112.43
N ALA A 595 -129.02 24.13 111.77
CA ALA A 595 -128.84 25.48 112.32
C ALA A 595 -130.15 26.28 112.38
N GLU A 596 -131.02 26.15 111.36
CA GLU A 596 -132.32 26.83 111.30
C GLU A 596 -133.31 26.31 112.36
N GLU A 597 -133.24 25.01 112.68
CA GLU A 597 -134.07 24.38 113.72
C GLU A 597 -133.69 24.85 115.14
N ARG A 598 -132.39 25.03 115.41
CA ARG A 598 -131.89 25.50 116.71
C ARG A 598 -132.21 26.97 116.99
N LEU A 599 -132.29 27.80 115.94
CA LEU A 599 -132.55 29.24 116.09
C LEU A 599 -133.99 29.49 116.55
N ARG A 600 -134.98 28.81 115.96
CA ARG A 600 -136.40 28.93 116.36
C ARG A 600 -136.65 28.49 117.80
N GLN A 601 -136.04 27.39 118.23
CA GLN A 601 -136.16 26.90 119.62
C GLN A 601 -135.54 27.86 120.65
N SER A 602 -134.63 28.75 120.23
CA SER A 602 -134.05 29.78 121.09
C SER A 602 -134.91 31.04 121.18
N GLU A 603 -135.61 31.39 120.11
CA GLU A 603 -136.52 32.54 120.05
C GLU A 603 -137.77 32.34 120.91
N GLU A 604 -138.31 31.10 120.98
CA GLU A 604 -139.46 30.78 121.83
C GLU A 604 -139.18 30.85 123.34
N ARG A 605 -137.90 30.75 123.77
CA ARG A 605 -137.53 30.83 125.20
C ARG A 605 -137.33 32.25 125.71
N LEU A 606 -137.02 33.22 124.84
CA LEU A 606 -136.70 34.59 125.25
C LEU A 606 -137.93 35.48 125.45
N ILE A 607 -139.11 35.07 124.96
CA ILE A 607 -140.35 35.87 125.05
C ILE A 607 -141.17 35.54 126.32
N SER A 608 -140.89 34.43 127.02
CA SER A 608 -141.67 34.07 128.23
C SER A 608 -141.14 34.66 129.55
N GLU A 609 -140.14 35.56 129.54
CA GLU A 609 -139.50 36.14 130.75
C GLU A 609 -139.50 37.70 130.80
N GLN A 610 -140.38 38.38 130.06
CA GLN A 610 -140.77 39.79 130.30
C GLN A 610 -142.29 39.93 130.24
#